data_AF-A0A819GJY0-F1
#
_entry.id   AF-A0A819GJY0-F1
#
_cell.length_a   1.000
_cell.length_b   1.000
_cell.length_c   1.000
_cell.angle_alpha   90.00
_cell.angle_beta   90.00
_cell.angle_gamma   90.00
#
_symmetry.space_group_name_H-M   'P 1'
#
loop_
_entity.id
_entity.type
_entity.pdbx_description
1 polymer ?
#
loop_
_entity_poly.entity_id
_entity_poly.type
_entity_poly.pdbx_seq_one_letter_code
_entity_poly.pdbx_strand_id
1 'polypeptide(L)'
;MPEQEYTEEQEAEILQHVFFGKLDNLPNLASKIVRIFTSSTFTDTSMERNSLMQHTYPKLKEYCREKHGLEFQVVDMRWGVRDEATDDHKTTELCMQEIDNCQRVAVGPNFVVFLGQKYGYRPLPTKIEEDEFRMIISVSDKEDAKLLNQWYKLDSNNLPSLFCLQTVSSIFTNFTNRAHPRLMEEDQSQWWETMGKLNRAVRVAAFALLQQGRFTAQDNHRYNWSVTEQEVVRGILNAKDREDHTLAFFRHIENINVSLLRHSMKFIDIASKQVDMEAQHMLSDLRDVRVPATLPESSIIRYTVQWSDDDGLNKTVHADYLKDFIETFYRRIVELIDRGVRKQNAFSTN
;
A
#
# COMPACT_ATOMS: atom_id res chain seq x y z
N MET A 1 2.09 24.67 1.02
CA MET A 1 2.45 26.10 1.11
C MET A 1 2.41 26.47 2.58
N PRO A 2 3.31 27.34 3.07
CA PRO A 2 3.29 27.72 4.48
C PRO A 2 2.03 28.58 4.72
N GLU A 3 1.20 28.17 5.67
CA GLU A 3 0.05 28.94 6.14
C GLU A 3 0.57 30.18 6.89
N GLN A 4 0.11 31.36 6.47
CA GLN A 4 0.40 32.62 7.14
C GLN A 4 -0.53 32.77 8.35
N GLU A 5 0.01 33.12 9.51
CA GLU A 5 -0.81 33.54 10.66
C GLU A 5 -1.54 34.84 10.34
N TYR A 6 -2.83 34.85 10.68
CA TYR A 6 -3.74 35.97 10.44
C TYR A 6 -3.88 36.78 11.72
N THR A 7 -3.65 38.09 11.64
CA THR A 7 -3.95 39.03 12.73
C THR A 7 -5.46 39.12 13.01
N GLU A 8 -5.87 39.63 14.18
CA GLU A 8 -7.30 39.85 14.50
C GLU A 8 -8.04 40.67 13.42
N GLU A 9 -7.34 41.61 12.78
CA GLU A 9 -7.87 42.37 11.63
C GLU A 9 -8.09 41.49 10.39
N GLN A 10 -7.17 40.58 10.10
CA GLN A 10 -7.27 39.67 8.97
C GLN A 10 -8.35 38.60 9.20
N GLU A 11 -8.54 38.12 10.43
CA GLU A 11 -9.66 37.23 10.76
C GLU A 11 -11.02 37.90 10.56
N ALA A 12 -11.15 39.18 10.97
CA ALA A 12 -12.36 39.96 10.74
C ALA A 12 -12.63 40.18 9.23
N GLU A 13 -11.56 40.38 8.44
CA GLU A 13 -11.63 40.54 6.99
C GLU A 13 -12.00 39.22 6.29
N ILE A 14 -11.46 38.09 6.74
CA ILE A 14 -11.82 36.73 6.29
C ILE A 14 -13.29 36.44 6.62
N LEU A 15 -13.75 36.74 7.83
CA LEU A 15 -15.14 36.58 8.24
C LEU A 15 -16.06 37.44 7.37
N GLN A 16 -15.72 38.69 7.11
CA GLN A 16 -16.46 39.53 6.18
C GLN A 16 -16.48 38.93 4.77
N HIS A 17 -15.35 38.46 4.25
CA HIS A 17 -15.27 37.80 2.94
C HIS A 17 -16.20 36.59 2.86
N VAL A 18 -16.23 35.74 3.90
CA VAL A 18 -17.16 34.61 4.01
C VAL A 18 -18.62 35.10 4.03
N PHE A 19 -18.95 36.13 4.82
CA PHE A 19 -20.30 36.70 4.87
C PHE A 19 -20.76 37.31 3.53
N PHE A 20 -19.83 37.85 2.74
CA PHE A 20 -20.09 38.36 1.39
C PHE A 20 -19.97 37.28 0.29
N GLY A 21 -19.76 36.00 0.65
CA GLY A 21 -19.73 34.87 -0.27
C GLY A 21 -18.43 34.73 -1.08
N LYS A 22 -17.34 35.40 -0.69
CA LYS A 22 -16.02 35.23 -1.29
C LYS A 22 -15.26 34.12 -0.54
N LEU A 23 -15.10 32.97 -1.18
CA LEU A 23 -14.47 31.77 -0.60
C LEU A 23 -13.04 31.52 -1.09
N ASP A 24 -12.45 32.49 -1.80
CA ASP A 24 -11.09 32.39 -2.30
C ASP A 24 -10.07 32.66 -1.17
N ASN A 25 -8.99 31.88 -1.11
CA ASN A 25 -7.88 32.01 -0.14
C ASN A 25 -8.28 31.96 1.35
N LEU A 26 -9.27 31.14 1.72
CA LEU A 26 -9.59 30.90 3.13
C LEU A 26 -8.44 30.17 3.86
N PRO A 27 -8.26 30.41 5.17
CA PRO A 27 -7.37 29.60 5.99
C PRO A 27 -7.76 28.13 5.93
N ASN A 28 -6.80 27.22 5.87
CA ASN A 28 -7.13 25.81 6.08
C ASN A 28 -7.60 25.63 7.51
N LEU A 29 -8.78 25.02 7.67
CA LEU A 29 -9.27 24.66 8.99
C LEU A 29 -8.31 23.63 9.61
N ALA A 30 -7.87 23.87 10.83
CA ALA A 30 -7.02 22.94 11.57
C ALA A 30 -7.69 21.55 11.60
N SER A 31 -7.05 20.58 10.94
CA SER A 31 -7.57 19.21 10.91
C SER A 31 -7.68 18.65 12.32
N LYS A 32 -8.77 17.94 12.61
CA LYS A 32 -9.05 17.32 13.92
C LYS A 32 -8.94 15.81 13.91
N ILE A 33 -8.21 15.25 12.94
CA ILE A 33 -8.09 13.80 12.76
C ILE A 33 -6.63 13.36 12.70
N VAL A 34 -6.31 12.31 13.45
CA VAL A 34 -5.13 11.47 13.25
C VAL A 34 -5.58 10.32 12.37
N ARG A 35 -5.11 10.27 11.12
CA ARG A 35 -5.48 9.24 10.14
C ARG A 35 -4.24 8.54 9.60
N ILE A 36 -4.09 7.26 9.92
CA ILE A 36 -2.87 6.50 9.60
C ILE A 36 -3.19 5.46 8.54
N PHE A 37 -2.48 5.50 7.40
CA PHE A 37 -2.47 4.39 6.45
C PHE A 37 -1.48 3.31 6.92
N THR A 38 -1.96 2.07 7.07
CA THR A 38 -1.13 0.92 7.41
C THR A 38 -0.81 0.10 6.17
N SER A 39 0.44 0.12 5.74
CA SER A 39 0.94 -0.68 4.61
C SER A 39 1.62 -1.96 5.09
N SER A 40 1.21 -3.10 4.54
CA SER A 40 1.88 -4.39 4.75
C SER A 40 1.43 -5.44 3.74
N THR A 41 2.15 -6.56 3.67
CA THR A 41 1.60 -7.74 3.00
C THR A 41 0.59 -8.45 3.90
N PHE A 42 -0.37 -9.15 3.27
CA PHE A 42 -1.55 -9.62 3.97
C PHE A 42 -1.26 -10.73 5.00
N THR A 43 -0.59 -11.78 4.55
CA THR A 43 -0.47 -13.02 5.31
C THR A 43 0.61 -12.93 6.39
N ASP A 44 1.74 -12.29 6.07
CA ASP A 44 2.93 -12.32 6.92
C ASP A 44 2.76 -11.48 8.20
N THR A 45 2.01 -10.39 8.15
CA THR A 45 1.81 -9.45 9.27
C THR A 45 0.47 -9.63 9.98
N SER A 46 -0.22 -10.75 9.73
CA SER A 46 -1.56 -11.00 10.27
C SER A 46 -1.59 -10.98 11.80
N MET A 47 -0.55 -11.47 12.49
CA MET A 47 -0.50 -11.45 13.95
C MET A 47 -0.35 -10.03 14.50
N GLU A 48 0.58 -9.25 13.97
CA GLU A 48 0.85 -7.87 14.35
C GLU A 48 -0.41 -7.01 14.17
N ARG A 49 -1.04 -7.08 12.99
CA ARG A 49 -2.24 -6.30 12.68
C ARG A 49 -3.41 -6.67 13.59
N ASN A 50 -3.62 -7.96 13.85
CA ASN A 50 -4.64 -8.43 14.78
C ASN A 50 -4.38 -7.94 16.21
N SER A 51 -3.12 -7.99 16.67
CA SER A 51 -2.73 -7.52 18.00
C SER A 51 -2.94 -6.02 18.16
N LEU A 52 -2.60 -5.21 17.14
CA LEU A 52 -2.84 -3.76 17.15
C LEU A 52 -4.33 -3.42 17.23
N MET A 53 -5.15 -4.10 16.43
CA MET A 53 -6.60 -3.91 16.42
C MET A 53 -7.23 -4.24 17.77
N GLN A 54 -6.78 -5.32 18.41
CA GLN A 54 -7.31 -5.78 19.69
C GLN A 54 -6.86 -4.90 20.88
N HIS A 55 -5.60 -4.46 20.90
CA HIS A 55 -4.99 -3.90 22.12
C HIS A 55 -4.53 -2.45 22.00
N THR A 56 -4.14 -1.99 20.80
CA THR A 56 -3.44 -0.71 20.62
C THR A 56 -4.33 0.38 20.06
N TYR A 57 -5.08 0.11 18.99
CA TYR A 57 -5.96 1.11 18.37
C TYR A 57 -7.04 1.65 19.31
N PRO A 58 -7.68 0.83 20.20
CA PRO A 58 -8.61 1.36 21.18
C PRO A 58 -7.96 2.38 22.14
N LYS A 59 -6.74 2.09 22.61
CA LYS A 59 -5.99 2.99 23.50
C LYS A 59 -5.56 4.27 22.80
N LEU A 60 -5.11 4.18 21.54
CA LEU A 60 -4.77 5.37 20.75
C LEU A 60 -5.99 6.25 20.50
N LYS A 61 -7.16 5.64 20.25
CA LYS A 61 -8.41 6.36 20.09
C LYS A 61 -8.83 7.11 21.35
N GLU A 62 -8.71 6.45 22.51
CA GLU A 62 -8.94 7.07 23.82
C GLU A 62 -7.97 8.22 24.07
N TYR A 63 -6.67 7.99 23.86
CA TYR A 63 -5.62 9.00 24.02
C TYR A 63 -5.83 10.24 23.15
N CYS A 64 -6.10 10.06 21.85
CA CYS A 64 -6.33 11.18 20.92
C CYS A 64 -7.53 12.01 21.33
N ARG A 65 -8.63 11.34 21.72
CA ARG A 65 -9.87 11.98 22.14
C ARG A 65 -9.70 12.76 23.44
N GLU A 66 -9.08 12.15 24.44
CA GLU A 66 -9.02 12.70 25.80
C GLU A 66 -7.95 13.77 25.97
N LYS A 67 -6.78 13.58 25.34
CA LYS A 67 -5.67 14.52 25.48
C LYS A 67 -5.75 15.70 24.52
N HIS A 68 -6.19 15.46 23.29
CA HIS A 68 -6.09 16.43 22.20
C HIS A 68 -7.44 16.75 21.54
N GLY A 69 -8.53 16.06 21.89
CA GLY A 69 -9.83 16.25 21.24
C GLY A 69 -9.83 15.82 19.77
N LEU A 70 -8.93 14.92 19.37
CA LEU A 70 -8.77 14.45 17.99
C LEU A 70 -9.50 13.12 17.77
N GLU A 71 -10.01 12.93 16.56
CA GLU A 71 -10.47 11.62 16.10
C GLU A 71 -9.26 10.76 15.66
N PHE A 72 -9.28 9.47 15.99
CA PHE A 72 -8.25 8.52 15.56
C PHE A 72 -8.85 7.50 14.59
N GLN A 73 -8.24 7.39 13.42
CA GLN A 73 -8.64 6.46 12.38
C GLN A 73 -7.43 5.75 11.78
N VAL A 74 -7.60 4.44 11.54
CA VAL A 74 -6.62 3.63 10.81
C VAL A 74 -7.25 3.17 9.51
N VAL A 75 -6.52 3.34 8.41
CA VAL A 75 -6.85 2.79 7.11
C VAL A 75 -5.98 1.56 6.88
N ASP A 76 -6.58 0.39 6.94
CA ASP A 76 -5.97 -0.89 6.56
C ASP A 76 -6.81 -1.50 5.43
N MET A 77 -6.35 -1.32 4.20
CA MET A 77 -7.04 -1.80 2.99
C MET A 77 -7.03 -3.32 2.85
N ARG A 78 -6.36 -4.04 3.75
CA ARG A 78 -6.38 -5.51 3.76
C ARG A 78 -7.62 -6.08 4.44
N TRP A 79 -8.41 -5.24 5.12
CA TRP A 79 -9.70 -5.62 5.68
C TRP A 79 -10.81 -5.14 4.74
N GLY A 80 -11.61 -6.07 4.22
CA GLY A 80 -12.80 -5.72 3.44
C GLY A 80 -12.55 -5.36 1.98
N VAL A 81 -11.49 -5.86 1.34
CA VAL A 81 -11.43 -5.88 -0.13
C VAL A 81 -12.60 -6.72 -0.61
N ARG A 82 -13.59 -6.08 -1.22
CA ARG A 82 -14.75 -6.79 -1.75
C ARG A 82 -14.45 -7.37 -3.12
N ASP A 83 -15.18 -8.40 -3.51
CA ASP A 83 -15.05 -9.03 -4.84
C ASP A 83 -15.22 -8.01 -5.97
N GLU A 84 -16.05 -6.97 -5.76
CA GLU A 84 -16.26 -5.90 -6.73
C GLU A 84 -15.00 -5.03 -6.96
N ALA A 85 -14.14 -4.84 -5.95
CA ALA A 85 -12.87 -4.12 -6.13
C ALA A 85 -11.83 -4.96 -6.89
N THR A 86 -11.94 -6.30 -6.80
CA THR A 86 -11.13 -7.24 -7.58
C THR A 86 -11.59 -7.26 -9.04
N ASP A 87 -12.91 -7.24 -9.27
CA ASP A 87 -13.53 -7.18 -10.59
C ASP A 87 -13.08 -5.96 -11.40
N ASP A 88 -13.09 -4.79 -10.76
CA ASP A 88 -12.70 -3.51 -11.38
C ASP A 88 -11.18 -3.25 -11.39
N HIS A 89 -10.38 -4.12 -10.77
CA HIS A 89 -8.94 -3.94 -10.59
C HIS A 89 -8.52 -2.64 -9.87
N LYS A 90 -9.43 -2.05 -9.06
CA LYS A 90 -9.23 -0.74 -8.43
C LYS A 90 -8.45 -0.78 -7.12
N THR A 91 -8.16 -1.96 -6.56
CA THR A 91 -7.56 -2.09 -5.23
C THR A 91 -6.29 -1.25 -5.04
N THR A 92 -5.38 -1.26 -6.02
CA THR A 92 -4.14 -0.48 -5.94
C THR A 92 -4.38 1.03 -6.03
N GLU A 93 -5.27 1.46 -6.93
CA GLU A 93 -5.64 2.88 -7.07
C GLU A 93 -6.27 3.41 -5.78
N LEU A 94 -7.18 2.64 -5.18
CA LEU A 94 -7.80 2.98 -3.90
C LEU A 94 -6.76 3.08 -2.77
N CYS A 95 -5.77 2.18 -2.72
CA CYS A 95 -4.66 2.31 -1.77
C CYS A 95 -3.92 3.63 -1.94
N MET A 96 -3.57 4.02 -3.17
CA MET A 96 -2.84 5.26 -3.43
C MET A 96 -3.66 6.50 -3.05
N GLN A 97 -4.95 6.52 -3.38
CA GLN A 97 -5.86 7.60 -3.00
C GLN A 97 -6.01 7.73 -1.47
N GLU A 98 -6.07 6.61 -0.76
CA GLU A 98 -6.15 6.62 0.70
C GLU A 98 -4.85 7.11 1.36
N ILE A 99 -3.68 6.78 0.80
CA ILE A 99 -2.39 7.33 1.25
C ILE A 99 -2.39 8.85 1.08
N ASP A 100 -2.78 9.35 -0.09
CA ASP A 100 -2.86 10.79 -0.36
C ASP A 100 -3.82 11.50 0.59
N ASN A 101 -4.97 10.87 0.87
CA ASN A 101 -5.93 11.40 1.84
C ASN A 101 -5.33 11.45 3.25
N CYS A 102 -4.67 10.40 3.73
CA CYS A 102 -4.00 10.40 5.03
C CYS A 102 -2.93 11.51 5.08
N GLN A 103 -2.10 11.65 4.05
CA GLN A 103 -1.09 12.70 3.98
C GLN A 103 -1.67 14.12 4.00
N ARG A 104 -2.86 14.29 3.40
CA ARG A 104 -3.54 15.60 3.33
C ARG A 104 -4.22 16.00 4.63
N VAL A 105 -4.82 15.05 5.36
CA VAL A 105 -5.70 15.38 6.49
C VAL A 105 -5.14 15.03 7.86
N ALA A 106 -4.15 14.14 7.96
CA ALA A 106 -3.72 13.65 9.27
C ALA A 106 -2.88 14.66 10.05
N VAL A 107 -3.18 14.80 11.33
CA VAL A 107 -2.30 15.45 12.32
C VAL A 107 -1.30 14.42 12.84
N GLY A 108 0.00 14.71 12.72
CA GLY A 108 1.05 13.79 13.14
C GLY A 108 1.17 12.59 12.20
N PRO A 109 1.18 11.33 12.68
CA PRO A 109 1.46 10.18 11.84
C PRO A 109 0.41 10.01 10.73
N ASN A 110 0.86 9.75 9.51
CA ASN A 110 -0.01 9.53 8.35
C ASN A 110 0.26 8.19 7.63
N PHE A 111 1.44 7.59 7.81
CA PHE A 111 1.82 6.37 7.11
C PHE A 111 2.70 5.48 7.99
N VAL A 112 2.34 4.20 8.12
CA VAL A 112 3.16 3.19 8.79
C VAL A 112 3.28 1.97 7.90
N VAL A 113 4.50 1.48 7.71
CA VAL A 113 4.76 0.26 6.95
C VAL A 113 5.30 -0.86 7.83
N PHE A 114 4.80 -2.08 7.60
CA PHE A 114 5.38 -3.32 8.11
C PHE A 114 6.01 -4.10 6.96
N LEU A 115 7.35 -4.24 6.97
CA LEU A 115 8.10 -5.01 5.98
C LEU A 115 8.69 -6.27 6.61
N GLY A 116 8.19 -7.43 6.17
CA GLY A 116 8.70 -8.75 6.56
C GLY A 116 9.74 -9.30 5.57
N GLN A 117 9.57 -10.59 5.24
CA GLN A 117 10.32 -11.30 4.19
C GLN A 117 9.45 -11.65 2.97
N LYS A 118 8.23 -11.13 2.93
CA LYS A 118 7.32 -11.23 1.79
C LYS A 118 7.28 -9.90 1.06
N TYR A 119 7.57 -9.94 -0.23
CA TYR A 119 7.45 -8.82 -1.16
C TYR A 119 5.98 -8.59 -1.54
N GLY A 120 5.23 -9.67 -1.68
CA GLY A 120 3.77 -9.63 -1.79
C GLY A 120 3.24 -9.58 -3.22
N TYR A 121 1.97 -9.21 -3.33
CA TYR A 121 1.21 -9.26 -4.58
C TYR A 121 1.70 -8.21 -5.58
N ARG A 122 1.99 -8.67 -6.79
CA ARG A 122 2.49 -7.89 -7.93
C ARG A 122 1.37 -7.79 -8.98
N PRO A 123 0.58 -6.71 -8.96
CA PRO A 123 -0.62 -6.61 -9.78
C PRO A 123 -0.28 -6.43 -11.26
N LEU A 124 -1.19 -6.86 -12.12
CA LEU A 124 -1.17 -6.52 -13.54
C LEU A 124 -1.51 -5.03 -13.71
N PRO A 125 -0.80 -4.25 -14.56
CA PRO A 125 -1.13 -2.85 -14.78
C PRO A 125 -2.52 -2.69 -15.38
N THR A 126 -3.36 -1.84 -14.77
CA THR A 126 -4.72 -1.60 -15.25
C THR A 126 -4.77 -0.70 -16.47
N LYS A 127 -3.73 0.11 -16.67
CA LYS A 127 -3.58 1.04 -17.79
C LYS A 127 -2.14 0.94 -18.31
N ILE A 128 -1.99 0.87 -19.63
CA ILE A 128 -0.70 0.87 -20.32
C ILE A 128 -0.82 1.88 -21.46
N GLU A 129 0.20 2.72 -21.66
CA GLU A 129 0.21 3.65 -22.79
C GLU A 129 0.15 2.91 -24.13
N GLU A 130 -0.51 3.49 -25.13
CA GLU A 130 -0.72 2.83 -26.43
C GLU A 130 0.58 2.35 -27.07
N ASP A 131 1.60 3.22 -27.12
CA ASP A 131 2.89 2.86 -27.70
C ASP A 131 3.53 1.71 -26.93
N GLU A 132 3.56 1.79 -25.60
CA GLU A 132 4.11 0.76 -24.71
C GLU A 132 3.37 -0.58 -24.89
N PHE A 133 2.04 -0.57 -24.96
CA PHE A 133 1.23 -1.78 -25.19
C PHE A 133 1.53 -2.41 -26.55
N ARG A 134 1.65 -1.59 -27.60
CA ARG A 134 2.01 -2.08 -28.95
C ARG A 134 3.42 -2.68 -28.98
N MET A 135 4.36 -2.12 -28.22
CA MET A 135 5.69 -2.71 -28.06
C MET A 135 5.63 -4.08 -27.39
N ILE A 136 4.85 -4.21 -26.31
CA ILE A 136 4.62 -5.49 -25.61
C ILE A 136 4.07 -6.54 -26.58
N ILE A 137 3.00 -6.21 -27.30
CA ILE A 137 2.39 -7.13 -28.28
C ILE A 137 3.39 -7.54 -29.37
N SER A 138 4.28 -6.64 -29.80
CA SER A 138 5.25 -6.93 -30.87
C SER A 138 6.29 -7.99 -30.51
N VAL A 139 6.56 -8.20 -29.21
CA VAL A 139 7.53 -9.19 -28.72
C VAL A 139 6.87 -10.41 -28.07
N SER A 140 5.56 -10.36 -27.82
CA SER A 140 4.80 -11.49 -27.32
C SER A 140 4.63 -12.59 -28.37
N ASP A 141 4.53 -13.84 -27.93
CA ASP A 141 4.10 -14.92 -28.82
C ASP A 141 2.62 -14.78 -29.22
N LYS A 142 2.17 -15.59 -30.17
CA LYS A 142 0.81 -15.49 -30.73
C LYS A 142 -0.29 -15.74 -29.69
N GLU A 143 -0.05 -16.62 -28.71
CA GLU A 143 -1.05 -16.98 -27.70
C GLU A 143 -1.16 -15.89 -26.64
N ASP A 144 -0.02 -15.43 -26.12
CA ASP A 144 0.09 -14.34 -25.16
C ASP A 144 -0.43 -13.03 -25.76
N ALA A 145 -0.07 -12.70 -27.01
CA ALA A 145 -0.58 -11.52 -27.72
C ALA A 145 -2.10 -11.57 -27.90
N LYS A 146 -2.66 -12.74 -28.22
CA LYS A 146 -4.12 -12.92 -28.34
C LYS A 146 -4.79 -12.69 -27.00
N LEU A 147 -4.24 -13.23 -25.91
CA LEU A 147 -4.77 -13.06 -24.56
C LEU A 147 -4.73 -11.60 -24.12
N LEU A 148 -3.62 -10.90 -24.35
CA LEU A 148 -3.47 -9.48 -24.01
C LEU A 148 -4.46 -8.61 -24.80
N ASN A 149 -4.61 -8.82 -26.11
CA ASN A 149 -5.59 -8.09 -26.93
C ASN A 149 -7.05 -8.43 -26.57
N GLN A 150 -7.29 -9.63 -26.03
CA GLN A 150 -8.61 -9.99 -25.52
C GLN A 150 -8.95 -9.16 -24.29
N TRP A 151 -8.01 -8.98 -23.36
CA TRP A 151 -8.22 -8.37 -22.03
C TRP A 151 -8.03 -6.86 -21.98
N TYR A 152 -7.13 -6.29 -22.79
CA TYR A 152 -6.91 -4.85 -22.86
C TYR A 152 -7.64 -4.22 -24.04
N LYS A 153 -8.31 -3.09 -23.81
CA LYS A 153 -9.04 -2.33 -24.84
C LYS A 153 -8.53 -0.90 -24.92
N LEU A 154 -8.42 -0.40 -26.15
CA LEU A 154 -8.00 0.96 -26.42
C LEU A 154 -9.07 1.95 -25.94
N ASP A 155 -8.66 2.85 -25.06
CA ASP A 155 -9.37 4.05 -24.66
C ASP A 155 -8.68 5.27 -25.29
N SER A 156 -9.26 5.75 -26.39
CA SER A 156 -8.78 6.92 -27.14
C SER A 156 -9.25 8.26 -26.54
N ASN A 157 -10.01 8.25 -25.45
CA ASN A 157 -10.45 9.48 -24.78
C ASN A 157 -9.34 10.11 -23.92
N ASN A 158 -8.23 9.41 -23.70
CA ASN A 158 -7.05 9.93 -23.01
C ASN A 158 -6.02 10.45 -24.02
N LEU A 159 -5.27 11.48 -23.62
CA LEU A 159 -4.12 12.01 -24.35
C LEU A 159 -2.88 11.94 -23.44
N PRO A 160 -1.91 11.03 -23.68
CA PRO A 160 -1.89 10.02 -24.73
C PRO A 160 -2.96 8.92 -24.53
N SER A 161 -3.30 8.21 -25.61
CA SER A 161 -4.28 7.12 -25.59
C SER A 161 -3.75 5.91 -24.81
N LEU A 162 -4.65 5.18 -24.14
CA LEU A 162 -4.31 4.13 -23.20
C LEU A 162 -4.99 2.81 -23.59
N PHE A 163 -4.33 1.69 -23.32
CA PHE A 163 -4.98 0.39 -23.24
C PHE A 163 -5.38 0.11 -21.80
N CYS A 164 -6.67 -0.08 -21.57
CA CYS A 164 -7.28 -0.34 -20.27
C CYS A 164 -7.62 -1.82 -20.12
N LEU A 165 -7.24 -2.41 -19.00
CA LEU A 165 -7.66 -3.75 -18.61
C LEU A 165 -9.17 -3.75 -18.34
N GLN A 166 -9.90 -4.64 -19.01
CA GLN A 166 -11.35 -4.79 -18.79
C GLN A 166 -11.65 -5.38 -17.42
N THR A 167 -12.85 -5.12 -16.91
CA THR A 167 -13.36 -5.78 -15.70
C THR A 167 -13.44 -7.29 -15.90
N VAL A 168 -13.28 -8.07 -14.83
CA VAL A 168 -13.34 -9.53 -14.89
C VAL A 168 -14.71 -10.00 -15.41
N SER A 169 -15.77 -9.36 -14.94
CA SER A 169 -17.17 -9.61 -15.28
C SER A 169 -17.53 -9.33 -16.73
N SER A 170 -16.70 -8.59 -17.48
CA SER A 170 -16.89 -8.40 -18.92
C SER A 170 -16.72 -9.69 -19.74
N ILE A 171 -15.96 -10.65 -19.21
CA ILE A 171 -15.69 -11.95 -19.84
C ILE A 171 -16.27 -13.07 -18.97
N PHE A 172 -16.01 -13.05 -17.66
CA PHE A 172 -16.49 -14.03 -16.70
C PHE A 172 -17.74 -13.51 -15.98
N THR A 173 -18.90 -13.64 -16.63
CA THR A 173 -20.14 -12.96 -16.23
C THR A 173 -20.68 -13.35 -14.85
N ASN A 174 -20.27 -14.49 -14.28
CA ASN A 174 -20.72 -14.92 -12.96
C ASN A 174 -19.71 -14.59 -11.85
N PHE A 175 -18.62 -13.87 -12.14
CA PHE A 175 -17.53 -13.59 -11.19
C PHE A 175 -18.00 -12.95 -9.86
N THR A 176 -19.04 -12.12 -9.91
CA THR A 176 -19.67 -11.47 -8.74
C THR A 176 -21.09 -11.97 -8.46
N ASN A 177 -21.55 -13.03 -9.14
CA ASN A 177 -22.93 -13.51 -9.08
C ASN A 177 -23.20 -14.37 -7.83
N ARG A 178 -23.52 -13.70 -6.73
CA ARG A 178 -23.84 -14.35 -5.44
C ARG A 178 -25.07 -15.26 -5.49
N ALA A 179 -25.95 -15.11 -6.48
CA ALA A 179 -27.13 -15.97 -6.63
C ALA A 179 -26.77 -17.38 -7.13
N HIS A 180 -25.61 -17.54 -7.78
CA HIS A 180 -25.14 -18.81 -8.31
C HIS A 180 -23.70 -19.11 -7.83
N PRO A 181 -23.51 -19.53 -6.56
CA PRO A 181 -22.19 -19.67 -5.95
C PRO A 181 -21.23 -20.61 -6.70
N ARG A 182 -21.77 -21.68 -7.31
CA ARG A 182 -20.96 -22.66 -8.03
C ARG A 182 -20.37 -22.10 -9.32
N LEU A 183 -21.17 -21.38 -10.11
CA LEU A 183 -20.71 -20.68 -11.32
C LEU A 183 -19.75 -19.54 -10.97
N MET A 184 -19.99 -18.87 -9.84
CA MET A 184 -19.10 -17.84 -9.32
C MET A 184 -17.72 -18.42 -8.97
N GLU A 185 -17.66 -19.54 -8.25
CA GLU A 185 -16.39 -20.21 -7.91
C GLU A 185 -15.63 -20.68 -9.16
N GLU A 186 -16.34 -21.22 -10.16
CA GLU A 186 -15.76 -21.62 -11.45
C GLU A 186 -15.16 -20.43 -12.20
N ASP A 187 -15.89 -19.32 -12.32
CA ASP A 187 -15.42 -18.09 -12.97
C ASP A 187 -14.27 -17.43 -12.20
N GLN A 188 -14.32 -17.43 -10.87
CA GLN A 188 -13.23 -16.93 -10.03
C GLN A 188 -11.94 -17.74 -10.21
N SER A 189 -12.05 -19.07 -10.24
CA SER A 189 -10.91 -19.95 -10.49
C SER A 189 -10.28 -19.70 -11.88
N GLN A 190 -11.12 -19.61 -12.92
CA GLN A 190 -10.69 -19.30 -14.28
C GLN A 190 -10.03 -17.92 -14.38
N TRP A 191 -10.55 -16.93 -13.68
CA TRP A 191 -9.94 -15.61 -13.60
C TRP A 191 -8.53 -15.67 -13.01
N TRP A 192 -8.34 -16.31 -11.86
CA TRP A 192 -7.01 -16.39 -11.23
C TRP A 192 -5.98 -17.12 -12.12
N GLU A 193 -6.40 -18.16 -12.83
CA GLU A 193 -5.54 -18.82 -13.83
C GLU A 193 -5.20 -17.86 -14.99
N THR A 194 -6.20 -17.15 -15.50
CA THR A 194 -6.04 -16.18 -16.60
C THR A 194 -5.14 -15.01 -16.21
N MET A 195 -5.31 -14.49 -15.00
CA MET A 195 -4.48 -13.44 -14.43
C MET A 195 -3.02 -13.90 -14.28
N GLY A 196 -2.79 -15.16 -13.92
CA GLY A 196 -1.45 -15.75 -13.90
C GLY A 196 -0.79 -15.76 -15.29
N LYS A 197 -1.56 -16.15 -16.33
CA LYS A 197 -1.09 -16.13 -17.73
C LYS A 197 -0.81 -14.71 -18.21
N LEU A 198 -1.70 -13.75 -17.94
CA LEU A 198 -1.52 -12.33 -18.28
C LEU A 198 -0.26 -11.74 -17.63
N ASN A 199 -0.07 -11.96 -16.32
CA ASN A 199 1.13 -11.49 -15.62
C ASN A 199 2.40 -12.07 -16.22
N ARG A 200 2.41 -13.37 -16.54
CA ARG A 200 3.54 -14.02 -17.21
C ARG A 200 3.82 -13.37 -18.56
N ALA A 201 2.79 -13.23 -19.40
CA ALA A 201 2.90 -12.66 -20.75
C ALA A 201 3.52 -11.26 -20.72
N VAL A 202 3.00 -10.38 -19.87
CA VAL A 202 3.48 -8.99 -19.77
C VAL A 202 4.91 -8.93 -19.22
N ARG A 203 5.25 -9.72 -18.19
CA ARG A 203 6.60 -9.70 -17.60
C ARG A 203 7.65 -10.25 -18.56
N VAL A 204 7.34 -11.33 -19.28
CA VAL A 204 8.24 -11.88 -20.30
C VAL A 204 8.46 -10.86 -21.41
N ALA A 205 7.41 -10.19 -21.88
CA ALA A 205 7.51 -9.15 -22.89
C ALA A 205 8.32 -7.94 -22.40
N ALA A 206 8.05 -7.45 -21.18
CA ALA A 206 8.79 -6.33 -20.58
C ALA A 206 10.28 -6.64 -20.44
N PHE A 207 10.62 -7.87 -20.00
CA PHE A 207 12.01 -8.31 -19.92
C PHE A 207 12.66 -8.40 -21.31
N ALA A 208 11.95 -8.90 -22.32
CA ALA A 208 12.46 -8.94 -23.69
C ALA A 208 12.73 -7.53 -24.24
N LEU A 209 11.86 -6.56 -23.97
CA LEU A 209 12.05 -5.16 -24.36
C LEU A 209 13.23 -4.51 -23.63
N LEU A 210 13.48 -4.87 -22.37
CA LEU A 210 14.67 -4.45 -21.64
C LEU A 210 15.94 -4.98 -22.31
N GLN A 211 15.98 -6.27 -22.69
CA GLN A 211 17.12 -6.86 -23.39
C GLN A 211 17.38 -6.22 -24.76
N GLN A 212 16.32 -5.74 -25.43
CA GLN A 212 16.42 -5.01 -26.70
C GLN A 212 16.79 -3.52 -26.53
N GLY A 213 16.92 -3.02 -25.30
CA GLY A 213 17.18 -1.61 -25.01
C GLY A 213 16.00 -0.67 -25.29
N ARG A 214 14.79 -1.22 -25.47
CA ARG A 214 13.56 -0.47 -25.72
C ARG A 214 12.88 -0.04 -24.42
N PHE A 215 13.09 -0.80 -23.35
CA PHE A 215 12.71 -0.45 -21.98
C PHE A 215 13.95 -0.12 -21.16
N THR A 216 13.80 0.85 -20.26
CA THR A 216 14.76 1.07 -19.16
C THR A 216 14.53 0.04 -18.05
N ALA A 217 15.49 -0.06 -17.11
CA ALA A 217 15.31 -0.89 -15.91
C ALA A 217 14.07 -0.47 -15.11
N GLN A 218 13.76 0.83 -15.08
CA GLN A 218 12.58 1.36 -14.39
C GLN A 218 11.28 0.98 -15.10
N ASP A 219 11.25 1.01 -16.44
CA ASP A 219 10.07 0.57 -17.20
C ASP A 219 9.77 -0.90 -16.93
N ASN A 220 10.80 -1.76 -16.99
CA ASN A 220 10.65 -3.19 -16.65
C ASN A 220 10.20 -3.39 -15.19
N HIS A 221 10.69 -2.58 -14.25
CA HIS A 221 10.33 -2.67 -12.84
C HIS A 221 8.84 -2.38 -12.60
N ARG A 222 8.20 -1.48 -13.36
CA ARG A 222 6.75 -1.18 -13.24
C ARG A 222 5.86 -2.41 -13.44
N TYR A 223 6.33 -3.40 -14.18
CA TYR A 223 5.61 -4.66 -14.44
C TYR A 223 5.86 -5.74 -13.36
N ASN A 224 6.80 -5.47 -12.46
CA ASN A 224 7.28 -6.41 -11.45
C ASN A 224 7.08 -5.92 -10.02
N TRP A 225 6.81 -4.64 -9.80
CA TRP A 225 6.69 -4.13 -8.44
C TRP A 225 5.43 -4.58 -7.70
N SER A 226 5.53 -4.76 -6.38
CA SER A 226 4.38 -5.14 -5.55
C SER A 226 3.50 -3.94 -5.18
N VAL A 227 2.26 -4.22 -4.76
CA VAL A 227 1.38 -3.18 -4.19
C VAL A 227 2.05 -2.52 -2.99
N THR A 228 2.67 -3.30 -2.10
CA THR A 228 3.39 -2.78 -0.93
C THR A 228 4.53 -1.86 -1.34
N GLU A 229 5.28 -2.19 -2.39
CA GLU A 229 6.31 -1.28 -2.89
C GLU A 229 5.70 0.04 -3.38
N GLN A 230 4.60 0.01 -4.14
CA GLN A 230 3.92 1.22 -4.60
C GLN A 230 3.44 2.08 -3.41
N GLU A 231 2.90 1.44 -2.37
CA GLU A 231 2.48 2.09 -1.13
C GLU A 231 3.68 2.76 -0.43
N VAL A 232 4.84 2.10 -0.34
CA VAL A 232 6.07 2.66 0.25
C VAL A 232 6.64 3.80 -0.59
N VAL A 233 6.64 3.66 -1.92
CA VAL A 233 7.09 4.72 -2.83
C VAL A 233 6.24 5.97 -2.62
N ARG A 234 4.91 5.84 -2.53
CA ARG A 234 3.99 6.97 -2.33
C ARG A 234 4.06 7.52 -0.90
N GLY A 235 4.07 6.64 0.10
CA GLY A 235 3.95 6.96 1.52
C GLY A 235 5.25 7.42 2.19
N ILE A 236 6.41 7.00 1.67
CA ILE A 236 7.73 7.27 2.27
C ILE A 236 8.67 7.93 1.27
N LEU A 237 8.97 7.28 0.15
CA LEU A 237 10.05 7.73 -0.76
C LEU A 237 9.73 9.08 -1.42
N ASN A 238 8.48 9.26 -1.85
CA ASN A 238 8.00 10.48 -2.49
C ASN A 238 7.30 11.44 -1.50
N ALA A 239 7.13 11.03 -0.25
CA ALA A 239 6.46 11.86 0.76
C ALA A 239 7.34 13.03 1.21
N LYS A 240 6.69 14.17 1.45
CA LYS A 240 7.26 15.36 2.08
C LYS A 240 7.22 15.23 3.60
N ASP A 241 8.15 15.87 4.31
CA ASP A 241 8.19 15.95 5.79
C ASP A 241 8.09 14.58 6.50
N ARG A 242 8.59 13.53 5.84
CA ARG A 242 8.41 12.12 6.21
C ARG A 242 8.87 11.77 7.63
N GLU A 243 9.86 12.47 8.17
CA GLU A 243 10.46 12.18 9.48
C GLU A 243 9.48 12.34 10.65
N ASP A 244 8.49 13.21 10.49
CA ASP A 244 7.51 13.53 11.53
C ASP A 244 6.19 12.77 11.39
N HIS A 245 6.02 12.05 10.28
CA HIS A 245 4.74 11.50 9.89
C HIS A 245 4.78 10.00 9.58
N THR A 246 5.97 9.42 9.47
CA THR A 246 6.13 8.05 9.00
C THR A 246 6.91 7.16 9.97
N LEU A 247 6.54 5.88 10.04
CA LEU A 247 7.29 4.83 10.74
C LEU A 247 7.43 3.59 9.85
N ALA A 248 8.56 2.91 10.00
CA ALA A 248 8.81 1.63 9.36
C ALA A 248 9.16 0.56 10.39
N PHE A 249 8.45 -0.56 10.34
CA PHE A 249 8.67 -1.72 11.19
C PHE A 249 9.17 -2.87 10.34
N PHE A 250 10.37 -3.35 10.62
CA PHE A 250 10.99 -4.46 9.90
C PHE A 250 10.99 -5.70 10.76
N ARG A 251 10.58 -6.83 10.18
CA ARG A 251 10.64 -8.12 10.84
C ARG A 251 11.46 -9.10 10.01
N HIS A 252 12.48 -9.66 10.63
CA HIS A 252 13.25 -10.78 10.12
C HIS A 252 12.89 -12.05 10.89
N ILE A 253 12.49 -13.10 10.17
CA ILE A 253 12.25 -14.44 10.69
C ILE A 253 13.46 -15.30 10.31
N GLU A 254 14.16 -15.78 11.33
CA GLU A 254 15.28 -16.69 11.16
C GLU A 254 14.79 -18.12 10.90
N ASN A 255 15.55 -18.87 10.11
CA ASN A 255 15.34 -20.31 9.91
C ASN A 255 13.96 -20.68 9.34
N ILE A 256 13.39 -19.86 8.44
CA ILE A 256 12.13 -20.20 7.75
C ILE A 256 12.23 -21.58 7.11
N ASN A 257 11.39 -22.51 7.58
CA ASN A 257 11.33 -23.84 7.01
C ASN A 257 10.57 -23.83 5.67
N VAL A 258 11.30 -23.63 4.58
CA VAL A 258 10.75 -23.60 3.21
C VAL A 258 10.19 -24.95 2.75
N SER A 259 10.54 -26.07 3.40
CA SER A 259 9.95 -27.37 3.08
C SER A 259 8.47 -27.46 3.46
N LEU A 260 8.04 -26.68 4.47
CA LEU A 260 6.65 -26.54 4.89
C LEU A 260 5.92 -25.48 4.06
N LEU A 261 5.81 -25.71 2.74
CA LEU A 261 5.28 -24.74 1.77
C LEU A 261 3.96 -24.08 2.21
N ARG A 262 3.02 -24.86 2.76
CA ARG A 262 1.72 -24.34 3.24
C ARG A 262 1.86 -23.21 4.27
N HIS A 263 2.91 -23.23 5.08
CA HIS A 263 3.17 -22.25 6.12
C HIS A 263 4.16 -21.18 5.63
N SER A 264 5.27 -21.59 4.99
CA SER A 264 6.31 -20.65 4.53
C SER A 264 5.80 -19.66 3.48
N MET A 265 4.90 -20.07 2.57
CA MET A 265 4.30 -19.16 1.58
C MET A 265 3.57 -17.94 2.20
N LYS A 266 3.16 -18.04 3.47
CA LYS A 266 2.55 -16.91 4.18
C LYS A 266 3.57 -15.81 4.51
N PHE A 267 4.85 -16.13 4.61
CA PHE A 267 5.91 -15.25 5.10
C PHE A 267 7.02 -14.95 4.09
N ILE A 268 7.14 -15.77 3.05
CA ILE A 268 8.07 -15.58 1.94
C ILE A 268 7.38 -15.85 0.61
N ASP A 269 7.84 -15.23 -0.47
CA ASP A 269 7.31 -15.49 -1.82
C ASP A 269 7.90 -16.77 -2.39
N ILE A 270 7.03 -17.61 -2.92
CA ILE A 270 7.38 -18.91 -3.49
C ILE A 270 6.80 -18.99 -4.89
N ALA A 271 7.66 -19.26 -5.86
CA ALA A 271 7.31 -19.52 -7.24
C ALA A 271 7.83 -20.91 -7.62
N SER A 272 7.01 -21.72 -8.31
CA SER A 272 7.40 -23.06 -8.74
C SER A 272 7.97 -23.96 -7.61
N LYS A 273 7.38 -23.87 -6.41
CA LYS A 273 7.81 -24.57 -5.18
C LYS A 273 9.21 -24.21 -4.66
N GLN A 274 9.78 -23.10 -5.12
CA GLN A 274 11.05 -22.57 -4.65
C GLN A 274 10.90 -21.12 -4.23
N VAL A 275 11.83 -20.61 -3.43
CA VAL A 275 11.86 -19.19 -3.05
C VAL A 275 12.00 -18.34 -4.30
N ASP A 276 11.11 -17.35 -4.44
CA ASP A 276 11.15 -16.39 -5.53
C ASP A 276 12.28 -15.38 -5.29
N MET A 277 13.47 -15.69 -5.83
CA MET A 277 14.67 -14.88 -5.64
C MET A 277 14.56 -13.48 -6.24
N GLU A 278 13.76 -13.32 -7.31
CA GLU A 278 13.50 -12.01 -7.90
C GLU A 278 12.72 -11.13 -6.91
N ALA A 279 11.65 -11.68 -6.32
CA ALA A 279 10.88 -10.99 -5.28
C ALA A 279 11.74 -10.69 -4.04
N GLN A 280 12.62 -11.60 -3.62
CA GLN A 280 13.52 -11.36 -2.49
C GLN A 280 14.54 -10.25 -2.78
N HIS A 281 15.07 -10.17 -4.00
CA HIS A 281 15.98 -9.10 -4.39
C HIS A 281 15.29 -7.73 -4.35
N MET A 282 14.09 -7.61 -4.94
CA MET A 282 13.30 -6.37 -4.91
C MET A 282 12.92 -5.96 -3.49
N LEU A 283 12.56 -6.92 -2.64
CA LEU A 283 12.27 -6.66 -1.23
C LEU A 283 13.50 -6.16 -0.48
N SER A 284 14.66 -6.77 -0.69
CA SER A 284 15.89 -6.34 -0.01
C SER A 284 16.30 -4.94 -0.44
N ASP A 285 16.22 -4.63 -1.74
CA ASP A 285 16.44 -3.26 -2.22
C ASP A 285 15.47 -2.27 -1.56
N LEU A 286 14.17 -2.59 -1.49
CA LEU A 286 13.19 -1.71 -0.86
C LEU A 286 13.43 -1.54 0.66
N ARG A 287 13.51 -2.65 1.39
CA ARG A 287 13.55 -2.71 2.86
C ARG A 287 14.91 -2.32 3.43
N ASP A 288 16.00 -2.77 2.81
CA ASP A 288 17.34 -2.66 3.38
C ASP A 288 18.14 -1.50 2.79
N VAL A 289 17.75 -1.00 1.60
CA VAL A 289 18.46 0.10 0.92
C VAL A 289 17.60 1.36 0.84
N ARG A 290 16.49 1.34 0.09
CA ARG A 290 15.73 2.57 -0.22
C ARG A 290 15.04 3.17 1.00
N VAL A 291 14.35 2.36 1.83
CA VAL A 291 13.68 2.89 3.03
C VAL A 291 14.70 3.43 4.05
N PRO A 292 15.77 2.71 4.43
CA PRO A 292 16.79 3.23 5.35
C PRO A 292 17.59 4.42 4.83
N ALA A 293 17.79 4.54 3.51
CA ALA A 293 18.40 5.73 2.92
C ALA A 293 17.48 6.96 2.98
N THR A 294 16.18 6.75 3.18
CA THR A 294 15.14 7.78 3.08
C THR A 294 14.64 8.23 4.45
N LEU A 295 14.55 7.31 5.42
CA LEU A 295 14.07 7.57 6.77
C LEU A 295 15.22 7.61 7.79
N PRO A 296 15.13 8.46 8.82
CA PRO A 296 16.08 8.41 9.92
C PRO A 296 15.94 7.09 10.67
N GLU A 297 17.06 6.55 11.18
CA GLU A 297 17.06 5.28 11.93
C GLU A 297 16.13 5.33 13.15
N SER A 298 15.90 6.52 13.71
CA SER A 298 14.93 6.70 14.80
C SER A 298 13.50 6.33 14.42
N SER A 299 13.11 6.41 13.14
CA SER A 299 11.78 6.05 12.62
C SER A 299 11.70 4.60 12.13
N ILE A 300 12.79 3.84 12.24
CA ILE A 300 12.87 2.43 11.82
C ILE A 300 12.97 1.56 13.06
N ILE A 301 12.03 0.64 13.21
CA ILE A 301 11.98 -0.32 14.32
C ILE A 301 12.24 -1.71 13.74
N ARG A 302 13.18 -2.46 14.32
CA ARG A 302 13.64 -3.75 13.78
C ARG A 302 13.37 -4.86 14.79
N TYR A 303 12.88 -5.98 14.27
CA TYR A 303 12.60 -7.19 15.03
C TYR A 303 13.23 -8.39 14.35
N THR A 304 13.78 -9.29 15.17
CA THR A 304 14.22 -10.61 14.74
C THR A 304 13.50 -11.65 15.58
N VAL A 305 12.88 -12.62 14.92
CA VAL A 305 12.10 -13.71 15.54
C VAL A 305 12.51 -15.06 14.96
N GLN A 306 12.33 -16.13 15.72
CA GLN A 306 12.63 -17.48 15.25
C GLN A 306 11.43 -18.10 14.54
N TRP A 307 11.67 -18.92 13.52
CA TRP A 307 10.63 -19.78 12.98
C TRP A 307 10.21 -20.84 14.01
N SER A 308 8.91 -20.98 14.27
CA SER A 308 8.36 -22.12 15.03
C SER A 308 7.93 -23.24 14.08
N ASP A 309 8.23 -24.48 14.47
CA ASP A 309 8.24 -25.65 13.58
C ASP A 309 6.88 -25.96 12.94
N ASP A 310 5.77 -25.62 13.60
CA ASP A 310 4.43 -26.07 13.17
C ASP A 310 3.73 -25.10 12.21
N ASP A 311 3.77 -23.79 12.49
CA ASP A 311 2.94 -22.77 11.80
C ASP A 311 3.73 -21.53 11.33
N GLY A 312 5.05 -21.52 11.53
CA GLY A 312 5.88 -20.34 11.34
C GLY A 312 5.84 -19.44 12.56
N LEU A 313 4.94 -18.46 12.60
CA LEU A 313 4.78 -17.64 13.80
C LEU A 313 3.53 -18.02 14.59
N ASN A 314 3.73 -18.18 15.90
CA ASN A 314 2.71 -18.62 16.85
C ASN A 314 2.54 -17.60 17.98
N LYS A 315 1.28 -17.28 18.34
CA LYS A 315 0.95 -16.27 19.37
C LYS A 315 1.53 -16.56 20.76
N THR A 316 1.63 -17.84 21.13
CA THR A 316 2.14 -18.26 22.44
C THR A 316 3.66 -18.18 22.46
N VAL A 317 4.32 -18.74 21.44
CA VAL A 317 5.80 -18.72 21.33
C VAL A 317 6.33 -17.30 21.16
N HIS A 318 5.60 -16.44 20.45
CA HIS A 318 6.00 -15.08 20.12
C HIS A 318 5.27 -14.03 20.98
N ALA A 319 4.75 -14.42 22.14
CA ALA A 319 3.98 -13.52 23.00
C ALA A 319 4.81 -12.29 23.43
N ASP A 320 6.07 -12.48 23.79
CA ASP A 320 6.97 -11.40 24.21
C ASP A 320 7.28 -10.43 23.05
N TYR A 321 7.53 -10.98 21.86
CA TYR A 321 7.70 -10.18 20.64
C TYR A 321 6.44 -9.33 20.37
N LEU A 322 5.26 -9.95 20.39
CA LEU A 322 4.00 -9.25 20.10
C LEU A 322 3.70 -8.19 21.16
N LYS A 323 4.02 -8.46 22.43
CA LYS A 323 3.86 -7.50 23.53
C LYS A 323 4.77 -6.29 23.34
N ASP A 324 6.05 -6.49 23.10
CA ASP A 324 6.99 -5.40 22.84
C ASP A 324 6.57 -4.60 21.59
N PHE A 325 6.18 -5.30 20.53
CA PHE A 325 5.70 -4.68 19.30
C PHE A 325 4.52 -3.74 19.53
N ILE A 326 3.47 -4.17 20.25
CA ILE A 326 2.29 -3.32 20.49
C ILE A 326 2.61 -2.14 21.43
N GLU A 327 3.48 -2.33 22.43
CA GLU A 327 3.90 -1.28 23.36
C GLU A 327 4.76 -0.24 22.65
N THR A 328 5.73 -0.69 21.84
CA THR A 328 6.56 0.16 21.01
C THR A 328 5.72 0.92 19.99
N PHE A 329 4.81 0.25 19.27
CA PHE A 329 3.90 0.93 18.32
C PHE A 329 3.10 2.03 19.01
N TYR A 330 2.47 1.73 20.15
CA TYR A 330 1.70 2.72 20.91
C TYR A 330 2.56 3.94 21.26
N ARG A 331 3.72 3.72 21.89
CA ARG A 331 4.62 4.79 22.32
C ARG A 331 5.07 5.66 21.15
N ARG A 332 5.49 5.03 20.05
CA ARG A 332 5.99 5.73 18.86
C ARG A 332 4.91 6.55 18.16
N ILE A 333 3.69 6.02 18.05
CA ILE A 333 2.56 6.75 17.49
C ILE A 333 2.16 7.93 18.38
N VAL A 334 2.12 7.74 19.69
CA VAL A 334 1.88 8.84 20.65
C VAL A 334 2.94 9.94 20.52
N GLU A 335 4.22 9.58 20.41
CA GLU A 335 5.31 10.55 20.18
C GLU A 335 5.08 11.39 18.92
N LEU A 336 4.66 10.78 17.82
CA LEU A 336 4.37 11.48 16.57
C LEU A 336 3.09 12.32 16.63
N ILE A 337 2.05 11.84 17.32
CA ILE A 337 0.81 12.61 17.53
C ILE A 337 1.11 13.86 18.35
N ASP A 338 1.78 13.70 19.49
CA ASP A 338 2.12 14.83 20.36
C ASP A 338 3.00 15.86 19.63
N ARG A 339 3.93 15.40 18.78
CA ARG A 339 4.74 16.29 17.94
C ARG A 339 3.90 16.99 16.87
N GLY A 340 3.03 16.26 16.19
CA GLY A 340 2.13 16.81 15.17
C GLY A 340 1.22 17.88 15.72
N VAL A 341 0.60 17.63 16.88
CA VAL A 341 -0.26 18.60 17.58
C VAL A 341 0.53 19.83 18.02
N ARG A 342 1.74 19.66 18.59
CA ARG A 342 2.58 20.80 18.98
C ARG A 342 2.93 21.67 17.78
N LYS A 343 3.27 21.08 16.64
CA LYS A 343 3.55 21.82 15.41
C LYS A 343 2.31 22.58 14.96
N GLN A 344 1.17 21.91 14.82
CA GLN A 344 -0.09 22.54 14.42
C GLN A 344 -0.48 23.71 15.34
N ASN A 345 -0.33 23.54 16.66
CA ASN A 345 -0.62 24.61 17.63
C ASN A 345 0.42 25.74 17.54
N ALA A 346 1.70 25.45 17.35
CA ALA A 346 2.74 26.48 17.21
C ALA A 346 2.55 27.37 15.96
N PHE A 347 1.92 26.84 14.91
CA PHE A 347 1.47 27.60 13.73
C PHE A 347 0.11 28.30 13.91
N SER A 348 -0.55 28.09 15.05
CA SER A 348 -1.81 28.75 15.42
C SER A 348 -1.61 29.84 16.48
N THR A 349 -0.37 30.10 16.94
CA THR A 349 -0.09 30.97 18.10
C THR A 349 0.98 32.05 17.87
N ASN A 350 1.62 32.12 16.70
CA ASN A 350 2.43 33.27 16.27
C ASN A 350 1.65 34.18 15.30
#